data_AF-A0A5J4V2Z3-F1
#
_entry.id   AF-A0A5J4V2Z3-F1
#
_cell.length_a   1.000
_cell.length_b   1.000
_cell.length_c   1.000
_cell.angle_alpha   90.00
_cell.angle_beta   90.00
_cell.angle_gamma   90.00
#
_symmetry.space_group_name_H-M   'P 1'
#
loop_
_entity.id
_entity.type
_entity.pdbx_description
1 polymer ?
#
loop_
_entity_poly.entity_id
_entity_poly.type
_entity_poly.pdbx_seq_one_letter_code
_entity_poly.pdbx_strand_id
1 'polypeptide(L)'
;MQPIRVKTEIKIINYVDDILLLHQNKEYLKNMTQKVIETLIYFGFTMNTEKSETEPNQTVIFLGWERNLANTTVKTKQKKQASLFLTIMNNQDAQSARLRGWTTTMILNKTAIPDRNQWIVKF
;
A
#
# COMPACT_ATOMS: atom_id res chain seq x y z
N MET A 1 13.55 -25.55 -14.79
CA MET A 1 13.24 -24.34 -14.01
C MET A 1 12.37 -23.44 -14.88
N GLN A 2 11.11 -23.18 -14.52
CA GLN A 2 10.28 -22.23 -15.27
C GLN A 2 10.46 -20.82 -14.69
N PRO A 3 10.50 -19.77 -15.52
CA PRO A 3 10.57 -18.41 -14.99
C PRO A 3 9.27 -18.11 -14.26
N ILE A 4 9.38 -17.76 -12.97
CA ILE A 4 8.28 -17.16 -12.21
C ILE A 4 7.91 -15.87 -12.94
N ARG A 5 6.80 -15.90 -13.68
CA ARG A 5 6.23 -14.71 -14.31
C ARG A 5 5.80 -13.76 -13.20
N VAL A 6 6.65 -12.81 -12.85
CA VAL A 6 6.26 -11.66 -12.02
C VAL A 6 5.40 -10.79 -12.92
N LYS A 7 4.08 -11.04 -12.96
CA LYS A 7 3.14 -10.02 -13.41
C LYS A 7 3.17 -8.93 -12.35
N THR A 8 3.93 -7.87 -12.62
CA THR A 8 3.92 -6.67 -11.79
C THR A 8 2.60 -5.94 -12.00
N GLU A 9 1.60 -6.29 -11.19
CA GLU A 9 0.32 -5.60 -11.15
C GLU A 9 0.46 -4.29 -10.35
N ILE A 10 -0.14 -3.21 -10.84
CA ILE A 10 -0.22 -1.95 -10.10
C ILE A 10 -1.19 -2.12 -8.93
N LYS A 11 -0.80 -1.67 -7.72
CA LYS A 11 -1.70 -1.67 -6.57
C LYS A 11 -2.44 -0.33 -6.52
N ILE A 12 -3.76 -0.39 -6.51
CA ILE A 12 -4.66 0.78 -6.44
C ILE A 12 -5.36 0.75 -5.09
N ILE A 13 -5.37 1.89 -4.40
CA ILE A 13 -6.09 2.12 -3.14
C ILE A 13 -6.98 3.32 -3.35
N ASN A 14 -8.27 3.20 -3.07
CA ASN A 14 -9.25 4.27 -3.22
C ASN A 14 -9.97 4.56 -1.90
N TYR A 15 -10.29 5.83 -1.66
CA TYR A 15 -11.12 6.29 -0.56
C TYR A 15 -11.93 7.52 -0.99
N VAL A 16 -13.20 7.31 -1.34
CA VAL A 16 -14.10 8.36 -1.87
C VAL A 16 -13.45 9.06 -3.08
N ASP A 17 -12.94 10.27 -2.90
CA ASP A 17 -12.34 11.10 -3.95
C ASP A 17 -10.80 10.92 -4.05
N ASP A 18 -10.17 10.26 -3.07
CA ASP A 18 -8.72 10.08 -3.02
C ASP A 18 -8.31 8.72 -3.63
N ILE A 19 -7.37 8.75 -4.58
CA ILE A 19 -6.81 7.55 -5.23
C ILE A 19 -5.30 7.53 -5.05
N LEU A 20 -4.77 6.40 -4.58
CA LEU A 20 -3.34 6.12 -4.43
C LEU A 20 -2.92 4.96 -5.33
N LEU A 21 -1.92 5.21 -6.16
CA LEU A 21 -1.32 4.23 -7.06
C LEU A 21 0.08 3.85 -6.57
N LEU A 22 0.38 2.56 -6.50
CA LEU A 22 1.66 2.04 -6.02
C LEU A 22 2.24 1.04 -7.01
N HIS A 23 3.51 1.24 -7.35
CA HIS A 23 4.27 0.32 -8.18
C HIS A 23 5.78 0.48 -7.91
N GLN A 24 6.55 -0.60 -8.09
CA GLN A 24 8.01 -0.60 -7.82
C GLN A 24 8.79 0.19 -8.89
N ASN A 25 8.38 0.09 -10.15
CA ASN A 25 8.98 0.84 -11.25
C ASN A 25 8.33 2.23 -11.34
N LYS A 26 9.15 3.27 -11.16
CA LYS A 26 8.78 4.69 -11.17
C LYS A 26 8.19 5.14 -12.52
N GLU A 27 8.83 4.76 -13.63
CA GLU A 27 8.41 5.14 -14.97
C GLU A 27 7.08 4.46 -15.35
N TYR A 28 6.94 3.19 -15.01
CA TYR A 28 5.68 2.47 -15.18
C TYR A 28 4.56 3.11 -14.36
N LEU A 29 4.84 3.50 -13.11
CA LEU A 29 3.86 4.18 -12.26
C LEU A 29 3.39 5.49 -12.90
N LYS A 30 4.33 6.30 -13.43
CA LYS A 30 4.01 7.55 -14.11
C LYS A 30 3.10 7.33 -15.33
N ASN A 31 3.43 6.36 -16.17
CA ASN A 31 2.63 6.01 -17.35
C ASN A 31 1.22 5.51 -16.97
N MET A 32 1.11 4.73 -15.89
CA MET A 32 -0.17 4.26 -15.40
C MET A 32 -1.00 5.38 -14.77
N THR A 33 -0.39 6.30 -14.02
CA THR A 33 -1.06 7.47 -13.46
C THR A 33 -1.68 8.32 -14.56
N GLN A 34 -0.97 8.56 -15.67
CA GLN A 34 -1.51 9.28 -16.82
C GLN A 34 -2.75 8.59 -17.40
N LYS A 35 -2.70 7.28 -17.63
CA LYS A 35 -3.85 6.50 -18.13
C LYS A 35 -5.05 6.55 -17.18
N VAL A 36 -4.81 6.49 -15.86
CA VAL A 36 -5.88 6.60 -14.86
C VAL A 36 -6.52 8.00 -14.92
N ILE A 37 -5.72 9.06 -15.02
CA ILE A 37 -6.21 10.43 -15.16
C ILE A 37 -7.06 10.59 -16.43
N GLU A 38 -6.56 10.12 -17.58
CA GLU A 38 -7.31 10.16 -18.85
C GLU A 38 -8.64 9.41 -18.75
N THR A 39 -8.64 8.26 -18.08
CA THR A 39 -9.85 7.46 -17.85
C THR A 39 -10.84 8.19 -16.93
N LEU A 40 -10.37 8.83 -15.86
CA LEU A 40 -11.23 9.61 -14.96
C LEU A 40 -11.85 10.80 -15.69
N ILE A 41 -11.08 11.53 -16.50
CA ILE A 41 -11.58 12.63 -17.33
C ILE A 41 -12.62 12.12 -18.33
N TYR A 42 -12.37 10.98 -18.97
CA TYR A 42 -13.32 10.35 -19.89
C TYR A 42 -14.67 10.03 -19.22
N PHE A 43 -14.65 9.60 -17.95
CA PHE A 43 -15.87 9.37 -17.16
C PHE A 43 -16.53 10.66 -16.62
N GLY A 44 -15.97 11.85 -16.92
CA GLY A 44 -16.52 13.14 -16.52
C GLY A 44 -16.07 13.62 -15.14
N PHE A 45 -15.04 13.01 -14.54
CA PHE A 45 -14.43 13.51 -13.30
C PHE A 45 -13.50 14.69 -13.60
N THR A 46 -13.52 15.69 -12.72
CA THR A 46 -12.58 16.83 -12.77
C THR A 46 -11.42 16.59 -11.82
N MET A 47 -10.19 16.60 -12.34
CA MET A 47 -8.99 16.46 -11.52
C MET A 47 -8.60 17.77 -10.84
N ASN A 48 -8.29 17.72 -9.55
CA ASN A 48 -7.66 18.83 -8.84
C ASN A 48 -6.13 18.73 -8.97
N THR A 49 -5.54 19.44 -9.91
CA THR A 49 -4.09 19.41 -10.18
C THR A 49 -3.24 20.02 -9.07
N GLU A 50 -3.78 20.94 -8.27
CA GLU A 50 -3.07 21.56 -7.15
C GLU A 50 -2.91 20.58 -5.97
N LYS A 51 -3.88 19.69 -5.78
CA LYS A 51 -3.88 18.68 -4.70
C LYS A 51 -3.34 17.31 -5.14
N SER A 52 -3.27 17.06 -6.44
CA SER A 52 -2.86 15.76 -6.98
C SER A 52 -1.35 15.70 -7.18
N GLU A 53 -0.69 14.81 -6.45
CA GLU A 53 0.72 14.46 -6.71
C GLU A 53 0.79 13.43 -7.85
N THR A 54 1.15 13.88 -9.05
CA THR A 54 1.23 13.01 -10.25
C THR A 54 2.64 12.53 -10.56
N GLU A 55 3.64 13.09 -9.90
CA GLU A 55 5.03 12.62 -9.99
C GLU A 55 5.30 11.55 -8.91
N PRO A 56 5.80 10.37 -9.29
CA PRO A 56 6.04 9.30 -8.34
C PRO A 56 7.14 9.67 -7.33
N ASN A 57 6.77 9.63 -6.05
CA ASN A 57 7.63 9.93 -4.91
C ASN A 57 7.67 8.75 -3.93
N GLN A 58 8.77 8.60 -3.19
CA GLN A 58 8.90 7.60 -2.12
C GLN A 58 8.17 8.02 -0.85
N THR A 59 7.93 9.32 -0.67
CA THR A 59 7.11 9.86 0.40
C THR A 59 5.76 10.27 -0.17
N VAL A 60 4.67 9.77 0.43
CA VAL A 60 3.30 10.12 0.02
C VAL A 60 2.47 10.45 1.25
N ILE A 61 1.66 11.50 1.16
CA ILE A 61 0.64 11.83 2.16
C ILE A 61 -0.73 11.36 1.63
N PHE A 62 -1.36 10.41 2.31
CA PHE A 62 -2.67 9.89 1.92
C PHE A 62 -3.59 9.85 3.14
N LEU A 63 -4.79 10.45 3.07
CA LEU A 63 -5.73 10.60 4.20
C LEU A 63 -5.13 11.30 5.45
N GLY A 64 -4.11 12.14 5.27
CA GLY A 64 -3.35 12.77 6.36
C GLY A 64 -2.22 11.92 6.96
N TRP A 65 -1.84 10.82 6.31
CA TRP A 65 -0.77 9.90 6.73
C TRP A 65 0.43 10.04 5.83
N GLU A 66 1.59 10.37 6.40
CA GLU A 66 2.84 10.41 5.66
C GLU A 66 3.51 9.03 5.71
N ARG A 67 3.70 8.43 4.53
CA ARG A 67 4.42 7.18 4.37
C ARG A 67 5.71 7.43 3.62
N ASN A 68 6.84 7.11 4.25
CA ASN A 68 8.11 7.01 3.56
C ASN A 68 8.39 5.52 3.23
N LEU A 69 8.29 5.17 1.95
CA LEU A 69 8.49 3.81 1.44
C LEU A 69 9.95 3.33 1.57
N ALA A 70 10.93 4.24 1.60
CA ALA A 70 12.34 3.90 1.76
C ALA A 70 12.68 3.47 3.21
N ASN A 71 11.98 4.03 4.19
CA ASN A 71 12.34 3.90 5.61
C ASN A 71 11.42 2.94 6.38
N THR A 72 10.42 2.33 5.73
CA THR A 72 9.38 1.47 6.34
C THR A 72 8.70 2.09 7.57
N THR A 73 8.65 3.43 7.64
CA THR A 73 8.09 4.17 8.78
C THR A 73 6.82 4.89 8.34
N VAL A 74 5.76 4.75 9.14
CA VAL A 74 4.50 5.47 8.97
C VAL A 74 4.42 6.49 10.10
N LYS A 75 4.29 7.77 9.75
CA LYS A 75 4.11 8.85 10.72
C LYS A 75 2.69 9.39 10.62
N THR A 76 2.14 9.75 11.77
CA THR A 76 0.75 10.22 11.88
C THR A 76 0.60 11.28 12.95
N LYS A 77 -0.32 12.21 12.71
CA LYS A 77 -0.76 13.20 13.70
C LYS A 77 -1.81 12.66 14.70
N GLN A 78 -2.52 11.56 14.43
CA GLN A 78 -3.64 11.10 15.27
C GLN A 78 -3.78 9.57 15.42
N LYS A 79 -3.68 9.06 16.66
CA LYS A 79 -3.79 7.62 17.01
C LYS A 79 -5.07 6.91 16.51
N LYS A 80 -6.22 7.61 16.42
CA LYS A 80 -7.52 7.02 16.06
C LYS A 80 -7.63 6.58 14.59
N GLN A 81 -6.87 7.19 13.70
CA GLN A 81 -6.87 6.86 12.27
C GLN A 81 -5.85 5.75 11.94
N ALA A 82 -4.91 5.44 12.85
CA ALA A 82 -3.94 4.36 12.70
C ALA A 82 -4.60 2.98 12.81
N SER A 83 -5.58 2.84 13.70
CA SER A 83 -6.38 1.62 13.83
C SER A 83 -7.21 1.37 12.58
N LEU A 84 -7.84 2.41 12.01
CA LEU A 84 -8.60 2.30 10.76
C LEU A 84 -7.71 1.88 9.60
N PHE A 85 -6.52 2.46 9.48
CA PHE A 85 -5.53 2.07 8.46
C PHE A 85 -5.07 0.61 8.63
N LEU A 86 -4.75 0.19 9.85
CA LEU A 86 -4.39 -1.20 10.14
C LEU A 86 -5.55 -2.15 9.80
N THR A 87 -6.79 -1.77 10.11
CA THR A 87 -7.98 -2.54 9.75
C THR A 87 -8.16 -2.62 8.22
N ILE A 88 -7.96 -1.52 7.49
CA ILE A 88 -8.06 -1.51 6.02
C ILE A 88 -6.96 -2.38 5.39
N MET A 89 -5.71 -2.27 5.85
CA MET A 89 -4.63 -3.12 5.37
C MET A 89 -4.84 -4.59 5.70
N ASN A 90 -5.22 -4.90 6.95
CA ASN A 90 -5.50 -6.28 7.36
C ASN A 90 -6.66 -6.88 6.56
N ASN A 91 -7.70 -6.08 6.26
CA ASN A 91 -8.80 -6.50 5.41
C ASN A 91 -8.33 -6.76 3.97
N GLN A 92 -7.42 -5.95 3.42
CA GLN A 92 -6.83 -6.18 2.10
C GLN A 92 -5.95 -7.45 2.07
N ASP A 93 -5.18 -7.70 3.13
CA ASP A 93 -4.35 -8.89 3.25
C ASP A 93 -5.23 -10.15 3.40
N ALA A 94 -6.32 -10.05 4.15
CA ALA A 94 -7.33 -11.11 4.27
C ALA A 94 -8.05 -11.39 2.94
N GLN A 95 -8.40 -10.37 2.17
CA GLN A 95 -8.97 -10.55 0.82
C GLN A 95 -7.95 -11.17 -0.15
N SER A 96 -6.69 -10.75 -0.05
CA SER A 96 -5.59 -11.30 -0.85
C SER A 96 -5.29 -12.77 -0.49
N ALA A 97 -5.43 -13.16 0.78
CA ALA A 97 -5.31 -14.54 1.23
C ALA A 97 -6.48 -15.41 0.74
N ARG A 98 -7.70 -14.87 0.77
CA ARG A 98 -8.90 -15.51 0.23
C ARG A 98 -8.82 -15.78 -1.27
N LEU A 99 -8.39 -14.79 -2.06
CA LEU A 99 -8.19 -14.95 -3.50
C LEU A 99 -7.10 -15.98 -3.84
N ARG A 100 -6.16 -16.22 -2.92
CA ARG A 100 -5.09 -17.24 -3.04
C ARG A 100 -5.48 -18.62 -2.48
N GLY A 101 -6.69 -18.80 -1.97
CA GLY A 101 -7.16 -20.07 -1.40
C GLY A 101 -6.50 -20.43 -0.06
N TRP A 102 -5.89 -19.47 0.64
CA TRP A 102 -5.33 -19.69 1.97
C TRP A 102 -6.45 -19.65 3.01
N THR A 103 -7.10 -20.79 3.25
CA THR A 103 -8.27 -20.92 4.14
C THR A 103 -7.92 -21.05 5.62
N THR A 104 -6.64 -21.23 5.94
CA THR A 104 -6.18 -21.53 7.30
C THR A 104 -5.28 -20.41 7.80
N THR A 105 -5.65 -19.77 8.91
CA THR A 105 -4.87 -18.68 9.54
C THR A 105 -4.46 -19.11 10.95
N MET A 106 -3.17 -18.97 11.29
CA MET A 106 -2.69 -19.05 12.67
C MET A 106 -2.24 -17.66 13.12
N ILE A 107 -2.70 -17.22 14.29
CA ILE A 107 -2.30 -15.95 14.91
C ILE A 107 -1.23 -16.26 15.97
N LEU A 108 0.02 -15.85 15.71
CA LEU A 108 1.08 -15.87 16.70
C LEU A 108 1.11 -14.52 17.43
N ASN A 109 0.75 -14.52 18.71
CA ASN A 109 0.80 -13.31 19.52
C ASN A 109 2.27 -12.85 19.69
N LYS A 110 2.54 -11.55 19.61
CA LYS A 110 3.89 -11.00 19.87
C LYS A 110 4.39 -11.32 21.28
N THR A 111 3.51 -11.53 22.25
CA THR A 111 3.86 -11.97 23.61
C THR A 111 4.27 -13.44 23.68
N ALA A 112 3.91 -14.25 22.67
CA ALA A 112 4.32 -15.65 22.55
C ALA A 112 5.70 -15.81 21.89
N ILE A 113 6.27 -14.71 21.36
CA ILE A 113 7.64 -14.68 20.85
C ILE A 113 8.53 -14.31 22.05
N PRO A 114 9.31 -15.25 22.61
CA PRO A 114 10.27 -14.92 23.65
C PRO A 114 11.21 -13.84 23.13
N ASP A 115 11.60 -12.94 24.03
CA ASP A 115 12.22 -11.66 23.75
C ASP A 115 13.18 -11.70 22.55
N ARG A 116 12.91 -10.84 21.56
CA ARG A 116 13.51 -10.83 20.20
C ARG A 116 15.04 -10.71 20.24
N ASN A 117 15.59 -10.34 21.39
CA ASN A 117 17.02 -10.22 21.66
C ASN A 117 17.78 -11.56 21.64
N GLN A 118 17.11 -12.72 21.75
CA GLN A 118 17.79 -14.03 21.64
C GLN A 118 18.18 -14.42 20.20
N TRP A 119 17.57 -13.80 19.18
CA TRP A 119 17.84 -14.15 17.76
C TRP A 119 18.94 -13.31 17.11
N ILE A 120 19.45 -12.28 17.77
CA ILE A 120 20.52 -11.42 17.24
C ILE A 120 21.92 -11.95 17.62
N VAL A 121 22.03 -12.82 18.63
CA VAL A 121 23.34 -13.27 19.16
C VAL A 121 23.85 -14.58 18.54
N LYS A 122 23.23 -15.07 17.47
CA LYS A 122 23.70 -16.29 16.77
C LYS A 122 23.84 -16.05 15.27
N PHE A 123 24.78 -15.19 14.90
CA PHE A 123 25.52 -15.26 13.65
C PHE A 123 26.96 -14.82 13.90
#